data_AF-A0A2N2DMM4-F1
#
_entry.id   AF-A0A2N2DMM4-F1
#
_cell.length_a   1.000
_cell.length_b   1.000
_cell.length_c   1.000
_cell.angle_alpha   90.00
_cell.angle_beta   90.00
_cell.angle_gamma   90.00
#
_symmetry.space_group_name_H-M   'P 1'
#
loop_
_entity.id
_entity.type
_entity.pdbx_description
1 polymer ?
#
loop_
_entity_poly.entity_id
_entity_poly.type
_entity_poly.pdbx_seq_one_letter_code
_entity_poly.pdbx_strand_id
1 'polypeptide(L)'
;MFYTKPLFKGAFLNKRCIITVDGFYEWKKESGRSVKYRVELKDNSLFSLAGIYDDFVDMDGTPFTGFTIITTASNRLIAGIHNRMPVILSEDTEDIWLDKDIKDAALLRSFLKPCEDEEKKLEAVGC
;
A
#
# COMPACT_ATOMS: atom_id res chain seq x y z
N MET A 1 -11.54 -1.53 10.37
CA MET A 1 -10.50 -1.01 9.46
C MET A 1 -9.18 -0.84 10.22
N PHE A 2 -8.01 -0.87 9.57
CA PHE A 2 -6.73 -0.89 10.30
C PHE A 2 -6.50 0.37 11.16
N TYR A 3 -6.91 1.55 10.66
CA TYR A 3 -6.74 2.85 11.33
C TYR A 3 -7.53 3.02 12.65
N THR A 4 -8.42 2.08 12.99
CA THR A 4 -9.11 2.07 14.29
C THR A 4 -8.35 1.27 15.35
N LYS A 5 -7.33 0.49 14.96
CA LYS A 5 -6.50 -0.25 15.90
C LYS A 5 -5.57 0.74 16.64
N PRO A 6 -5.41 0.61 17.97
CA PRO A 6 -4.57 1.52 18.75
C PRO A 6 -3.16 1.70 18.17
N LEU A 7 -2.56 0.58 17.72
CA LEU A 7 -1.23 0.55 17.12
C LEU A 7 -1.06 1.45 15.89
N PHE A 8 -2.11 1.65 15.09
CA PHE A 8 -2.00 2.37 13.81
C PHE A 8 -2.66 3.75 13.83
N LYS A 9 -3.51 4.04 14.81
CA LYS A 9 -4.27 5.29 14.88
C LYS A 9 -3.35 6.52 15.00
N GLY A 10 -2.31 6.43 15.84
CA GLY A 10 -1.33 7.50 16.03
C GLY A 10 -0.48 7.73 14.78
N ALA A 11 0.07 6.65 14.23
CA ALA A 11 0.89 6.69 13.02
C ALA A 11 0.11 7.19 11.80
N PHE A 12 -1.14 6.78 11.61
CA PHE A 12 -1.98 7.25 10.49
C PHE A 12 -2.15 8.77 10.46
N LEU A 13 -2.20 9.43 11.62
CA LEU A 13 -2.36 10.89 11.69
C LEU A 13 -1.03 11.64 11.68
N ASN A 14 0.09 11.02 12.06
CA ASN A 14 1.33 11.75 12.36
C ASN A 14 2.59 11.22 11.68
N LYS A 15 2.59 9.97 11.25
CA LYS A 15 3.77 9.25 10.75
C LYS A 15 3.40 8.53 9.45
N ARG A 16 2.97 9.32 8.46
CA ARG A 16 2.68 8.85 7.11
C ARG A 16 3.96 8.90 6.27
N CYS A 17 4.09 7.94 5.37
CA CYS A 17 5.21 7.87 4.43
C CYS A 17 4.73 7.35 3.07
N ILE A 18 5.60 7.49 2.07
CA ILE A 18 5.43 6.91 0.74
C ILE A 18 6.46 5.80 0.58
N ILE A 19 6.03 4.65 0.02
CA ILE A 19 6.92 3.60 -0.44
C ILE A 19 6.90 3.64 -1.97
N THR A 20 7.98 4.13 -2.57
CA THR A 20 8.13 4.16 -4.03
C THR A 20 8.55 2.79 -4.55
N VAL A 21 7.82 2.28 -5.55
CA VAL A 21 8.06 0.95 -6.13
C VAL A 21 7.98 0.99 -7.65
N ASP A 22 8.63 0.04 -8.32
CA ASP A 22 8.42 -0.25 -9.75
C ASP A 22 7.29 -1.26 -10.00
N GLY A 23 6.79 -1.87 -8.93
CA GLY A 23 5.81 -2.94 -8.97
C GLY A 23 5.72 -3.68 -7.65
N PHE A 24 4.72 -4.56 -7.54
CA PHE A 24 4.57 -5.49 -6.42
C PHE A 24 4.15 -6.87 -6.92
N TYR A 25 4.32 -7.88 -6.08
CA TYR A 25 4.00 -9.26 -6.42
C TYR A 25 2.79 -9.76 -5.67
N GLU A 26 1.95 -10.51 -6.36
CA GLU A 26 0.82 -11.22 -5.77
C GLU A 26 0.79 -12.68 -6.26
N TRP A 27 0.25 -13.56 -5.42
CA TRP A 27 0.20 -15.00 -5.71
C TRP A 27 -1.22 -15.46 -5.92
N LYS A 28 -1.48 -15.99 -7.12
CA LYS A 28 -2.75 -16.65 -7.43
C LYS A 28 -2.64 -18.12 -7.08
N LYS A 29 -3.52 -18.60 -6.21
CA LYS A 29 -3.64 -20.04 -5.91
C LYS A 29 -4.66 -20.67 -6.87
N GLU A 30 -4.20 -21.54 -7.76
CA GLU A 30 -5.05 -22.31 -8.67
C GLU A 30 -4.69 -23.78 -8.64
N SER A 31 -5.69 -24.65 -8.40
CA SER A 31 -5.57 -26.11 -8.54
C SER A 31 -4.33 -26.71 -7.85
N GLY A 32 -4.02 -26.23 -6.64
CA GLY A 32 -2.88 -26.71 -5.84
C GLY A 32 -1.51 -26.11 -6.22
N ARG A 33 -1.46 -25.17 -7.17
CA ARG A 33 -0.26 -24.43 -7.57
C ARG A 33 -0.39 -22.95 -7.21
N SER A 34 0.75 -22.32 -6.94
CA SER A 34 0.85 -20.88 -6.68
C SER A 34 1.56 -20.24 -7.85
N VAL A 35 0.86 -19.40 -8.60
CA VAL A 35 1.41 -18.63 -9.72
C VAL A 35 1.72 -17.22 -9.24
N LYS A 36 2.96 -16.78 -9.42
CA LYS A 36 3.42 -15.44 -9.05
C LYS A 36 3.10 -14.46 -10.18
N TYR A 37 2.41 -13.38 -9.85
CA TYR A 37 2.13 -12.27 -10.74
C TYR A 37 2.89 -11.03 -10.29
N ARG A 38 3.42 -10.28 -11.24
CA ARG A 38 3.92 -8.92 -11.01
C ARG A 38 2.88 -7.93 -11.49
N VAL A 39 2.60 -6.93 -10.66
CA VAL A 39 1.71 -5.81 -10.94
C VAL A 39 2.56 -4.57 -11.07
N GLU A 40 2.42 -3.85 -12.17
CA GLU A 40 3.13 -2.60 -12.44
C GLU A 40 2.31 -1.65 -13.32
N LEU A 41 2.79 -0.42 -13.49
CA LEU A 41 2.21 0.53 -14.45
C LEU A 41 2.55 0.14 -15.89
N LYS A 42 1.65 0.45 -16.83
CA LYS A 42 1.82 0.10 -18.24
C LYS A 42 3.04 0.76 -18.89
N ASP A 43 3.42 1.94 -18.42
CA ASP A 43 4.58 2.69 -18.89
C ASP A 43 5.88 2.32 -18.16
N ASN A 44 5.83 1.39 -17.20
CA ASN A 44 6.93 0.95 -16.34
C ASN A 44 7.53 2.09 -15.48
N SER A 45 6.76 3.14 -15.20
CA SER A 45 7.15 4.19 -14.27
C SER A 45 7.07 3.74 -12.81
N LEU A 46 7.73 4.50 -11.92
CA LEU A 46 7.60 4.30 -10.47
C LEU A 46 6.27 4.85 -9.98
N PHE A 47 5.74 4.27 -8.91
CA PHE A 47 4.53 4.74 -8.26
C PHE A 47 4.59 4.65 -6.74
N SER A 48 3.72 5.41 -6.10
CA SER A 48 3.72 5.64 -4.66
C SER A 48 2.69 4.78 -3.94
N LEU A 49 3.15 3.96 -2.99
CA LEU A 49 2.28 3.25 -2.07
C LEU A 49 2.11 4.03 -0.78
N ALA A 50 0.86 4.15 -0.30
CA ALA A 50 0.58 4.77 0.99
C ALA A 50 1.11 3.90 2.13
N GLY A 51 1.98 4.48 2.96
CA GLY A 51 2.54 3.82 4.14
C GLY A 51 2.36 4.62 5.42
N ILE A 52 2.54 3.91 6.53
CA ILE A 52 2.74 4.52 7.84
C ILE A 52 3.98 3.92 8.48
N TYR A 53 4.62 4.69 9.35
CA TYR A 53 5.76 4.23 10.13
C TYR A 53 5.57 4.55 11.61
N ASP A 54 6.30 3.87 12.47
CA ASP A 54 6.39 4.21 13.89
C ASP A 54 7.73 3.78 14.46
N ASP A 55 8.04 4.30 15.65
CA ASP A 55 9.26 3.98 16.38
C ASP A 55 8.94 2.92 17.43
N PHE A 56 9.78 1.90 17.47
CA PHE A 56 9.64 0.72 18.32
C PHE A 56 10.93 0.46 19.07
N VAL A 57 10.84 -0.41 20.05
CA VAL A 57 11.99 -0.96 20.77
C VAL A 57 11.86 -2.48 20.71
N ASP A 58 12.92 -3.17 20.29
CA ASP A 58 12.94 -4.62 20.23
C ASP A 58 13.09 -5.26 21.63
N MET A 59 13.17 -6.58 21.69
CA MET A 59 13.27 -7.32 22.96
C MET A 59 14.59 -7.06 23.70
N ASP A 60 15.63 -6.63 23.00
CA ASP A 60 16.95 -6.34 23.56
C ASP A 60 17.10 -4.86 23.98
N GLY A 61 16.05 -4.05 23.81
CA GLY A 61 16.07 -2.62 24.13
C GLY A 61 16.61 -1.75 23.00
N THR A 62 16.81 -2.28 21.80
CA THR A 62 17.33 -1.53 20.66
C THR A 62 16.20 -0.76 19.96
N PRO A 63 16.29 0.57 19.82
CA PRO A 63 15.29 1.35 19.09
C PRO A 63 15.38 1.07 17.59
N PHE A 64 14.22 0.96 16.93
CA PHE A 64 14.14 0.86 15.47
C PHE A 64 12.87 1.54 14.94
N THR A 65 12.92 2.03 13.70
CA THR A 65 11.75 2.55 13.00
C THR A 65 11.22 1.47 12.06
N GLY A 66 9.95 1.09 12.24
CA GLY A 66 9.25 0.13 11.38
C GLY A 66 8.22 0.84 10.51
N PHE A 67 7.94 0.28 9.33
CA PHE A 67 6.86 0.77 8.46
C PHE A 67 5.94 -0.35 8.01
N THR A 68 4.77 0.02 7.52
CA THR A 68 3.83 -0.89 6.87
C THR A 68 3.13 -0.21 5.70
N ILE A 69 2.83 -1.00 4.68
CA ILE A 69 2.06 -0.57 3.51
C ILE A 69 0.57 -0.69 3.84
N ILE A 70 -0.18 0.38 3.58
CA ILE A 70 -1.63 0.36 3.71
C ILE A 70 -2.23 -0.38 2.53
N THR A 71 -3.15 -1.31 2.84
CA THR A 71 -3.91 -2.03 1.81
C THR A 71 -5.36 -1.56 1.75
N THR A 72 -6.00 -1.78 0.61
CA THR A 72 -7.42 -1.58 0.36
C THR A 72 -8.02 -2.81 -0.33
N ALA A 73 -9.31 -2.80 -0.66
CA ALA A 73 -9.92 -3.85 -1.47
C ALA A 73 -9.25 -3.92 -2.85
N SER A 74 -9.20 -5.09 -3.47
CA SER A 74 -8.71 -5.17 -4.85
C SER A 74 -9.66 -4.48 -5.83
N ASN A 75 -9.09 -3.88 -6.87
CA ASN A 75 -9.83 -3.48 -8.08
C ASN A 75 -10.14 -4.71 -8.95
N ARG A 76 -10.82 -4.54 -10.09
CA ARG A 76 -11.28 -5.71 -10.88
C ARG A 76 -10.10 -6.49 -11.43
N LEU A 77 -9.03 -5.78 -11.78
CA LEU A 77 -7.82 -6.36 -12.31
C LEU A 77 -7.12 -7.29 -11.30
N ILE A 78 -7.02 -6.89 -10.03
CA ILE A 78 -6.36 -7.68 -8.97
C ILE A 78 -7.31 -8.70 -8.32
N ALA A 79 -8.63 -8.47 -8.36
CA ALA A 79 -9.62 -9.33 -7.71
C ALA A 79 -9.59 -10.80 -8.17
N GLY A 80 -9.11 -11.06 -9.40
CA GLY A 80 -8.89 -12.41 -9.89
C GLY A 80 -7.74 -13.16 -9.22
N ILE A 81 -6.85 -12.45 -8.51
CA ILE A 81 -5.63 -12.99 -7.89
C ILE A 81 -5.71 -12.93 -6.36
N HIS A 82 -6.11 -11.78 -5.82
CA HIS A 82 -6.16 -11.54 -4.39
C HIS A 82 -7.26 -10.53 -4.04
N ASN A 83 -7.78 -10.61 -2.81
CA ASN A 83 -8.90 -9.77 -2.34
C ASN A 83 -8.46 -8.39 -1.81
N ARG A 84 -7.15 -8.13 -1.77
CA ARG A 84 -6.54 -6.89 -1.27
C ARG A 84 -5.45 -6.46 -2.22
N MET A 85 -5.21 -5.16 -2.26
CA MET A 85 -4.07 -4.55 -2.95
C MET A 85 -3.50 -3.40 -2.11
N PRO A 86 -2.25 -2.98 -2.33
CA PRO A 86 -1.74 -1.72 -1.78
C PRO A 86 -2.59 -0.51 -2.19
N VAL A 87 -2.69 0.49 -1.32
CA VAL A 87 -3.21 1.81 -1.70
C VAL A 87 -2.14 2.51 -2.52
N ILE A 88 -2.44 2.80 -3.79
CA ILE A 88 -1.59 3.56 -4.69
C ILE A 88 -2.07 5.01 -4.64
N LEU A 89 -1.17 5.93 -4.31
CA LEU A 89 -1.40 7.36 -4.31
C LEU A 89 -1.22 7.90 -5.73
N SER A 90 -2.08 8.84 -6.11
CA SER A 90 -1.89 9.67 -7.30
C SER A 90 -1.01 10.87 -6.95
N GLU A 91 -0.33 11.45 -7.95
CA GLU A 91 0.60 12.56 -7.77
C GLU A 91 -0.01 13.73 -6.98
N ASP A 92 -1.29 14.05 -7.22
CA ASP A 92 -2.03 15.13 -6.53
C ASP A 92 -2.34 14.83 -5.04
N THR A 93 -2.24 13.58 -4.62
CA THR A 93 -2.48 13.16 -3.23
C THR A 93 -1.21 12.92 -2.42
N GLU A 94 -0.04 12.83 -3.06
CA GLU A 94 1.23 12.55 -2.39
C GLU A 94 1.61 13.65 -1.40
N ASP A 95 1.55 14.91 -1.82
CA ASP A 95 1.88 16.06 -0.98
C ASP A 95 0.94 16.14 0.23
N ILE A 96 -0.36 15.94 0.00
CA ILE A 96 -1.38 15.94 1.06
C ILE A 96 -1.15 14.76 2.03
N TRP A 97 -0.75 13.61 1.49
CA TRP A 97 -0.44 12.44 2.29
C TRP A 97 0.81 12.66 3.18
N LEU A 98 1.83 13.34 2.68
CA LEU A 98 3.06 13.61 3.45
C LEU A 98 2.94 14.82 4.39
N ASP A 99 1.99 15.72 4.14
CA ASP A 99 1.82 16.93 4.96
C ASP A 99 1.39 16.57 6.40
N LYS A 100 2.33 16.68 7.32
CA LYS A 100 2.12 16.39 8.74
C LYS A 100 1.11 17.33 9.42
N ASP A 101 0.83 18.51 8.88
CA ASP A 101 -0.10 19.47 9.48
C ASP A 101 -1.55 19.11 9.13
N ILE A 102 -1.75 18.29 8.09
CA ILE A 102 -3.05 17.72 7.75
C ILE A 102 -3.39 16.55 8.69
N LYS A 103 -4.32 16.83 9.61
CA LYS A 103 -4.87 15.86 10.58
C LYS A 103 -6.32 15.47 10.32
N ASP A 104 -6.93 15.96 9.24
CA ASP A 104 -8.29 15.60 8.86
C ASP A 104 -8.34 14.11 8.48
N ALA A 105 -8.81 13.31 9.42
CA ALA A 105 -8.91 11.88 9.25
C ALA A 105 -9.91 11.48 8.16
N ALA A 106 -10.93 12.30 7.87
CA ALA A 106 -11.89 12.03 6.79
C ALA A 106 -11.25 12.22 5.42
N LEU A 107 -10.52 13.32 5.24
CA LEU A 107 -9.72 13.57 4.05
C LEU A 107 -8.70 12.45 3.81
N LEU A 108 -7.88 12.11 4.81
CA LEU A 108 -6.87 11.07 4.68
C LEU A 108 -7.47 9.69 4.36
N ARG A 109 -8.66 9.40 4.90
CA ARG A 109 -9.38 8.14 4.57
C ARG A 109 -9.88 8.10 3.13
N SER A 110 -10.18 9.26 2.53
CA SER A 110 -10.67 9.33 1.15
C SER A 110 -9.64 8.82 0.12
N PHE A 111 -8.35 8.81 0.50
CA PHE A 111 -7.26 8.27 -0.31
C PHE A 111 -7.14 6.75 -0.23
N LEU A 112 -7.76 6.10 0.77
CA LEU A 112 -7.60 4.65 1.02
C LEU A 112 -8.52 3.78 0.14
N LYS A 113 -8.59 4.11 -1.14
CA LYS A 113 -9.45 3.46 -2.14
C LYS A 113 -8.63 2.69 -3.17
N PRO A 114 -9.20 1.66 -3.82
CA PRO A 114 -8.55 1.02 -4.96
C PRO A 114 -8.33 2.07 -6.06
N CYS A 115 -7.19 2.02 -6.70
CA CYS A 115 -6.89 2.82 -7.89
C CYS A 115 -7.49 2.17 -9.14
N GLU A 116 -7.65 2.97 -10.19
CA GLU A 116 -8.28 2.53 -11.44
C GLU A 116 -7.49 1.40 -12.12
N ASP A 117 -8.21 0.54 -12.85
CA ASP A 117 -7.66 -0.64 -13.52
C ASP A 117 -6.77 -0.26 -14.73
N GLU A 118 -7.10 0.84 -15.40
CA GLU A 118 -6.66 1.15 -16.77
C GLU A 118 -5.17 1.49 -16.90
N GLU A 119 -4.53 1.89 -15.81
CA GLU A 119 -3.12 2.29 -15.78
C GLU A 119 -2.16 1.12 -15.57
N LYS A 120 -2.68 -0.06 -15.23
CA LYS A 120 -1.88 -1.19 -14.74
C LYS A 120 -1.86 -2.36 -15.71
N LYS A 121 -0.81 -3.17 -15.62
CA LYS A 121 -0.69 -4.46 -16.27
C LYS A 121 -0.30 -5.55 -15.28
N LEU A 122 -0.68 -6.78 -15.61
CA LEU A 122 -0.28 -7.97 -14.87
C LEU A 122 0.48 -8.91 -15.78
N GLU A 123 1.62 -9.35 -15.28
CA GLU A 123 2.47 -10.30 -15.96
C GLU A 123 2.70 -11.50 -15.03
N ALA A 124 2.41 -12.69 -15.54
CA ALA A 124 2.77 -13.93 -14.85
C ALA A 124 4.29 -14.07 -14.92
N VAL A 125 4.92 -14.22 -13.75
CA VAL A 125 6.37 -14.36 -13.65
C VAL A 125 6.67 -15.85 -13.51
N GLY A 126 7.33 -16.42 -14.52
CA GLY A 126 7.86 -17.78 -14.46
C GLY A 126 8.90 -17.90 -13.34
N CYS A 127 8.85 -19.01 -12.61
CA CYS A 127 9.90 -19.40 -11.67
C CYS A 127 11.15 -19.88 -12.43
#